data_AF-A0A7C6MD58-F1
#
_entry.id   AF-A0A7C6MD58-F1
#
_cell.length_a   1.000
_cell.length_b   1.000
_cell.length_c   1.000
_cell.angle_alpha   90.00
_cell.angle_beta   90.00
_cell.angle_gamma   90.00
#
_symmetry.space_group_name_H-M   'P 1'
#
loop_
_entity.id
_entity.type
_entity.pdbx_description
1 polymer ?
#
loop_
_entity_poly.entity_id
_entity_poly.type
_entity_poly.pdbx_seq_one_letter_code
_entity_poly.pdbx_strand_id
1 'polypeptide(L)' 'FIKAQIVSYDDLVAAGSEAAAKAAGKMRLEGKDYVMADGDVVEFRFNV' A
#
# COMPACT_ATOMS: atom_id res chain seq x y z
N PHE A 1 16.76 4.41 -1.84
CA PHE A 1 15.58 5.06 -1.23
C PHE A 1 14.46 4.04 -1.24
N ILE A 2 13.96 3.66 -0.07
CA ILE A 2 12.89 2.65 0.06
C ILE A 2 11.58 3.39 -0.17
N LYS A 3 10.80 2.95 -1.16
CA LYS A 3 9.40 3.41 -1.31
C LYS A 3 8.51 2.34 -0.69
N ALA A 4 7.57 2.75 0.14
CA ALA A 4 6.55 1.85 0.67
C ALA A 4 5.29 1.99 -0.17
N GLN A 5 4.77 0.89 -0.70
CA GLN A 5 3.44 0.86 -1.29
C GLN A 5 2.45 0.45 -0.20
N ILE A 6 1.43 1.27 0.05
CA ILE A 6 0.53 1.15 1.19
C ILE A 6 -0.91 1.10 0.71
N VAL A 7 -1.69 0.16 1.22
CA VAL A 7 -3.12 0.02 0.99
C VAL A 7 -3.80 -0.40 2.28
N SER A 8 -4.96 0.16 2.59
CA SER A 8 -5.69 -0.25 3.80
C SER A 8 -6.32 -1.63 3.61
N TYR A 9 -6.37 -2.42 4.67
CA TYR A 9 -6.85 -3.81 4.66
C TYR A 9 -8.27 -3.91 4.11
N ASP A 10 -9.16 -3.04 4.57
CA ASP A 10 -10.56 -3.01 4.10
C ASP A 10 -10.65 -2.77 2.59
N ASP A 11 -9.78 -1.91 2.06
CA ASP A 11 -9.71 -1.60 0.63
C ASP A 11 -9.13 -2.75 -0.18
N LEU A 12 -8.15 -3.45 0.37
CA LEU A 12 -7.57 -4.64 -0.24
C LEU A 12 -8.57 -5.80 -0.28
N VAL A 13 -9.29 -6.02 0.81
CA VAL A 13 -10.34 -7.04 0.93
C VAL A 13 -11.51 -6.71 0.01
N ALA A 14 -11.98 -5.45 -0.01
CA ALA A 14 -13.05 -5.01 -0.90
C ALA A 14 -12.68 -5.11 -2.39
N ALA A 15 -11.40 -4.86 -2.73
CA ALA A 15 -10.92 -5.00 -4.09
C ALA A 15 -10.65 -6.47 -4.49
N GLY A 16 -10.47 -7.38 -3.52
CA GLY A 16 -10.23 -8.81 -3.73
C GLY A 16 -8.84 -9.18 -4.26
N SER A 17 -8.02 -8.21 -4.66
CA SER A 17 -6.61 -8.42 -5.05
C SER A 17 -5.83 -7.10 -5.05
N GLU A 18 -4.50 -7.16 -4.90
CA GLU A 18 -3.64 -5.98 -5.04
C GLU A 18 -3.76 -5.31 -6.41
N ALA A 19 -3.87 -6.09 -7.48
CA ALA A 19 -4.02 -5.57 -8.83
C ALA A 19 -5.32 -4.77 -8.99
N ALA A 20 -6.43 -5.26 -8.41
CA ALA A 20 -7.69 -4.55 -8.39
C ALA A 20 -7.64 -3.29 -7.50
N ALA A 21 -7.01 -3.37 -6.32
CA ALA A 21 -6.84 -2.20 -5.44
C ALA A 21 -5.99 -1.10 -6.10
N LYS A 22 -4.96 -1.51 -6.86
CA LYS A 22 -4.13 -0.62 -7.66
C LYS A 22 -4.91 0.01 -8.82
N ALA A 23 -5.69 -0.79 -9.55
CA ALA A 23 -6.55 -0.29 -10.64
C ALA A 23 -7.63 0.66 -10.14
N ALA A 24 -8.14 0.44 -8.92
CA ALA A 24 -9.09 1.32 -8.24
C ALA A 24 -8.45 2.59 -7.66
N GLY A 25 -7.13 2.77 -7.79
CA GLY A 25 -6.41 3.94 -7.28
C GLY A 25 -6.26 3.97 -5.76
N LYS A 26 -6.47 2.85 -5.07
CA LYS A 26 -6.39 2.76 -3.60
C LYS A 26 -5.00 2.44 -3.06
N MET A 27 -4.09 2.00 -3.92
CA MET A 27 -2.66 1.83 -3.59
C MET A 27 -1.95 3.18 -3.57
N ARG A 28 -1.35 3.51 -2.42
CA ARG A 28 -0.57 4.73 -2.21
C ARG A 28 0.93 4.40 -2.19
N LEU A 29 1.75 5.34 -2.62
CA LEU A 29 3.21 5.24 -2.53
C LEU A 29 3.69 6.28 -1.53
N GLU A 30 4.16 5.81 -0.39
CA GLU A 30 4.51 6.61 0.75
C GLU A 30 6.02 6.56 1.02
N GLY A 31 6.52 7.68 1.54
CA GLY A 31 7.92 7.88 1.87
C GLY A 31 8.23 7.61 3.35
N LYS A 32 9.46 7.97 3.76
CA LYS A 32 9.94 7.78 5.14
C LYS A 32 9.12 8.51 6.20
N ASP A 33 8.41 9.57 5.81
CA ASP A 33 7.69 10.47 6.72
C ASP A 33 6.24 9.99 6.97
N TYR A 34 5.84 8.88 6.36
CA TYR A 34 4.52 8.30 6.55
C TYR A 34 4.42 7.53 7.86
N VAL A 35 3.38 7.85 8.63
CA VAL A 35 3.03 7.14 9.86
C VAL A 35 2.00 6.07 9.51
N MET A 36 2.39 4.80 9.68
CA MET A 36 1.49 3.68 9.42
C MET A 36 0.31 3.69 10.40
N ALA A 37 -0.88 3.38 9.88
CA ALA A 37 -2.06 3.15 10.68
C ALA A 37 -2.28 1.64 10.88
N ASP A 38 -3.06 1.31 11.91
CA ASP A 38 -3.53 -0.05 12.10
C ASP A 38 -4.39 -0.48 10.90
N GLY A 39 -4.17 -1.70 10.42
CA GLY A 39 -4.82 -2.22 9.22
C GLY A 39 -4.20 -1.77 7.90
N ASP A 40 -3.08 -1.04 7.87
CA ASP A 40 -2.36 -0.81 6.63
C ASP A 40 -1.55 -2.04 6.19
N VAL A 41 -1.75 -2.45 4.95
CA VAL A 41 -0.94 -3.47 4.27
C VAL A 41 0.14 -2.75 3.48
N VAL A 42 1.40 -3.12 3.73
CA VAL A 42 2.57 -2.44 3.16
C VAL A 42 3.50 -3.37 2.42
N GLU A 43 3.77 -3.05 1.16
CA GLU A 43 4.83 -3.63 0.35
C GLU A 43 6.05 -2.69 0.34
N PHE A 44 7.11 -3.08 1.03
CA PHE A 44 8.37 -2.32 1.02
C PHE A 44 9.16 -2.61 -0.25
N ARG A 45 9.37 -1.59 -1.08
CA ARG A 45 10.23 -1.67 -2.25
C ARG A 45 11.60 -1.11 -1.92
N PHE A 46 12.52 -2.02 -1.62
CA PHE A 46 13.95 -1.75 -1.59
C PHE A 46 14.54 -2.26 -2.91
N ASN A 47 15.20 -1.38 -3.67
CA ASN A 47 15.99 -1.82 -4.82
C ASN A 47 17.48 -1.74 -4.43
N VAL A 48 18.21 -2.83 -4.70
CA VAL A 48 19.68 -2.84 -4.82
C VAL A 48 20.11 -1.97 -5.99
#